data_AF-A0A9P0YXT9-F1
#
_entry.id   AF-A0A9P0YXT9-F1
#
_cell.length_a   1.000
_cell.length_b   1.000
_cell.length_c   1.000
_cell.angle_alpha   90.00
_cell.angle_beta   90.00
_cell.angle_gamma   90.00
#
_symmetry.space_group_name_H-M   'P 1'
#
loop_
_entity.id
_entity.type
_entity.pdbx_description
1 polymer ?
#
loop_
_entity_poly.entity_id
_entity_poly.type
_entity_poly.pdbx_seq_one_letter_code
_entity_poly.pdbx_strand_id
1 'polypeptide(L)'
;MVRASSRRPCILPFKSQPIRLLTTFFKIASLITGYTAESQDLAVEFKGFIEGDVPTACVRVVIEQRAEFHPGGGVPQLYAASLVLESQLPLLKRVIWYWKSTLFVWLSMSLFLVELVSALLCCKPLIIPKIHLMGSPSHRS
;
A
#
# COMPACT_ATOMS: atom_id res chain seq x y z
N MET A 1 11.00 -22.28 16.64
CA MET A 1 12.05 -21.26 16.90
C MET A 1 11.42 -19.89 16.69
N VAL A 2 11.56 -18.94 17.63
CA VAL A 2 11.00 -17.58 17.51
C VAL A 2 12.02 -16.71 16.76
N ARG A 3 11.62 -16.03 15.68
CA ARG A 3 12.54 -15.21 14.86
C ARG A 3 12.73 -13.80 15.38
N ALA A 4 11.64 -13.19 15.87
CA ALA A 4 11.68 -11.88 16.50
C ALA A 4 10.69 -11.85 17.66
N SER A 5 11.05 -11.12 18.70
CA SER A 5 10.18 -10.81 19.83
C SER A 5 10.25 -9.32 20.09
N SER A 6 9.09 -8.70 20.30
CA SER A 6 8.98 -7.29 20.68
C SER A 6 8.00 -7.18 21.82
N ARG A 7 8.33 -6.34 22.79
CA ARG A 7 7.48 -6.04 23.95
C ARG A 7 7.27 -4.54 24.00
N ARG A 8 6.02 -4.11 24.09
CA ARG A 8 5.65 -2.70 24.27
C ARG A 8 4.68 -2.57 25.44
N PRO A 9 4.96 -1.67 26.39
CA PRO A 9 3.96 -1.32 27.39
C PRO A 9 2.83 -0.57 26.69
N CYS A 10 1.59 -0.93 27.00
CA CYS A 10 0.40 -0.22 26.56
C CYS A 10 -0.52 -0.01 27.77
N ILE A 11 -1.26 1.09 27.77
CA ILE A 11 -2.19 1.43 28.84
C ILE A 11 -3.53 1.81 28.21
N LEU A 12 -4.61 1.37 28.83
CA LEU A 12 -5.95 1.79 28.43
C LEU A 12 -6.08 3.30 28.69
N PRO A 13 -6.63 4.09 27.75
CA PRO A 13 -6.86 5.50 27.99
C PRO A 13 -7.79 5.70 29.19
N PHE A 14 -7.28 6.36 30.23
CA PHE A 14 -8.07 6.67 31.40
C PHE A 14 -9.15 7.70 31.05
N LYS A 15 -10.40 7.40 31.41
CA LYS A 15 -11.53 8.33 31.33
C LYS A 15 -11.96 8.70 32.74
N SER A 16 -11.99 10.00 33.04
CA SER A 16 -12.49 10.48 34.32
C SER A 16 -13.98 10.19 34.48
N GLN A 17 -14.46 10.05 35.72
CA GLN A 17 -15.87 9.80 36.02
C GLN A 17 -16.84 10.79 35.35
N PRO A 18 -16.65 12.12 35.40
CA PRO A 18 -17.61 13.05 34.79
C PRO A 18 -17.65 12.90 33.27
N ILE A 19 -16.50 12.69 32.63
CA ILE A 19 -16.43 12.43 31.18
C ILE A 19 -17.15 11.13 30.86
N ARG A 20 -16.98 10.08 31.66
CA ARG A 20 -17.67 8.80 31.49
C ARG A 20 -19.18 8.99 31.54
N LEU A 21 -19.70 9.70 32.54
CA LEU A 21 -21.12 9.98 32.69
C LEU A 21 -21.70 10.76 31.51
N LEU A 22 -21.00 11.80 31.05
CA LEU A 22 -21.43 12.57 29.87
C LEU A 22 -21.44 11.70 28.62
N THR A 23 -20.39 10.90 28.42
CA THR A 23 -20.28 10.01 27.25
C THR A 23 -21.40 8.96 27.26
N THR A 24 -21.67 8.36 28.42
CA THR A 24 -22.79 7.43 28.59
C THR A 24 -24.11 8.16 28.34
N PHE A 25 -24.32 9.36 28.89
CA PHE A 25 -25.55 10.14 28.69
C PHE A 25 -25.83 10.41 27.21
N PHE A 26 -24.84 10.86 26.45
CA PHE A 26 -24.97 11.04 25.00
C PHE A 26 -25.19 9.71 24.25
N LYS A 27 -24.63 8.61 24.74
CA LYS A 27 -24.80 7.28 24.14
C LYS A 27 -26.07 6.55 24.59
N ILE A 28 -26.83 7.02 25.59
CA ILE A 28 -28.02 6.33 26.14
C ILE A 28 -28.96 5.86 25.02
N ALA A 29 -29.29 6.73 24.08
CA ALA A 29 -30.18 6.38 22.97
C ALA A 29 -29.64 5.23 22.11
N SER A 30 -28.34 5.24 21.80
CA SER A 30 -27.68 4.19 21.02
C SER A 30 -27.47 2.90 21.81
N LEU A 31 -27.23 3.02 23.12
CA LEU A 31 -27.03 1.90 24.05
C LEU A 31 -28.33 1.11 24.25
N ILE A 32 -29.45 1.81 24.47
CA ILE A 32 -30.79 1.18 24.59
C ILE A 32 -31.16 0.45 23.31
N THR A 33 -30.80 1.03 22.16
CA THR A 33 -31.08 0.44 20.85
C THR A 33 -30.11 -0.70 20.50
N GLY A 34 -29.12 -0.99 21.35
CA GLY A 34 -28.18 -2.10 21.17
C GLY A 34 -27.12 -1.89 20.08
N TYR A 35 -27.02 -0.69 19.52
CA TYR A 35 -26.04 -0.38 18.46
C TYR A 35 -24.62 -0.20 19.00
N THR A 36 -24.46 0.21 20.26
CA THR A 36 -23.14 0.50 20.84
C THR A 36 -22.98 -0.12 22.21
N ALA A 37 -21.84 -0.78 22.44
CA ALA A 37 -21.42 -1.26 23.76
C ALA A 37 -20.38 -0.30 24.37
N GLU A 38 -20.27 -0.26 25.70
CA GLU A 38 -19.24 0.50 26.41
C GLU A 38 -17.86 -0.18 26.34
N SER A 39 -17.42 -0.56 25.14
CA SER A 39 -16.11 -1.17 24.89
C SER A 39 -15.07 -0.09 24.57
N GLN A 40 -13.81 -0.38 24.89
CA GLN A 40 -12.67 0.47 24.57
C GLN A 40 -11.69 -0.31 23.71
N ASP A 41 -11.39 0.23 22.53
CA ASP A 41 -10.42 -0.35 21.61
C ASP A 41 -9.04 0.23 21.90
N LEU A 42 -8.04 -0.66 22.03
CA LEU A 42 -6.64 -0.29 22.22
C LEU A 42 -5.83 -0.72 20.99
N ALA A 43 -5.46 0.26 20.16
CA ALA A 43 -4.58 0.03 19.02
C ALA A 43 -3.11 0.06 19.47
N VAL A 44 -2.39 -1.04 19.26
CA VAL A 44 -0.94 -1.13 19.54
C VAL A 44 -0.20 -1.39 18.23
N GLU A 45 0.59 -0.42 17.80
CA GLU A 45 1.38 -0.53 16.57
C GLU A 45 2.74 -1.17 16.85
N PHE A 46 3.00 -2.31 16.21
CA PHE A 46 4.32 -2.94 16.20
C PHE A 46 4.99 -2.67 14.86
N LYS A 47 5.91 -1.70 14.84
CA LYS A 47 6.72 -1.34 13.67
C LYS A 47 8.12 -1.95 13.73
N GLY A 48 8.71 -2.23 12.58
CA GLY A 48 10.12 -2.63 12.46
C GLY A 48 10.37 -4.14 12.32
N PHE A 49 9.34 -4.95 12.05
CA PHE A 49 9.56 -6.34 11.68
C PHE A 49 9.97 -6.42 10.21
N ILE A 50 11.22 -6.81 9.96
CA ILE A 50 11.74 -7.07 8.61
C ILE A 50 11.66 -8.58 8.40
N GLU A 51 10.78 -9.00 7.50
CA GLU A 51 10.68 -10.40 7.06
C GLU A 51 12.00 -10.79 6.37
N GLY A 52 12.68 -11.81 6.90
CA GLY A 52 13.88 -12.37 6.28
C GLY A 52 13.57 -13.25 5.07
N ASP A 53 14.58 -13.98 4.57
CA ASP A 53 14.45 -14.82 3.36
C ASP A 53 13.43 -15.96 3.50
N VAL A 54 13.34 -16.54 4.71
CA VAL A 54 12.31 -17.54 5.05
C VAL A 54 11.01 -16.81 5.43
N PRO A 55 9.82 -17.23 4.94
CA PRO A 55 8.56 -16.61 5.33
C PRO A 55 8.18 -16.90 6.79
N THR A 56 7.61 -15.92 7.50
CA THR A 56 7.04 -16.11 8.83
C THR A 56 5.68 -16.79 8.72
N ALA A 57 5.57 -18.00 9.27
CA ALA A 57 4.35 -18.79 9.22
C ALA A 57 3.28 -18.36 10.24
N CYS A 58 3.69 -17.79 11.38
CA CYS A 58 2.75 -17.42 12.44
C CYS A 58 3.26 -16.25 13.29
N VAL A 59 2.31 -15.45 13.79
CA VAL A 59 2.55 -14.39 14.75
C VAL A 59 1.91 -14.80 16.07
N ARG A 60 2.69 -14.78 17.16
CA ARG A 60 2.21 -15.02 18.52
C ARG A 60 2.17 -13.71 19.28
N VAL A 61 0.98 -13.29 19.68
CA VAL A 61 0.78 -12.13 20.56
C VAL A 61 0.45 -12.64 21.96
N VAL A 62 1.15 -12.10 22.96
CA VAL A 62 0.94 -12.43 24.37
C VAL A 62 0.71 -11.12 25.12
N ILE A 63 -0.40 -11.05 25.85
CA ILE A 63 -0.71 -9.92 26.75
C ILE A 63 -0.30 -10.36 28.16
N GLU A 64 0.74 -9.73 28.68
CA GLU A 64 1.21 -9.97 30.05
C GLU A 64 0.47 -9.03 31.02
N GLN A 65 0.09 -9.53 32.19
CA GLN A 65 -0.52 -8.70 33.23
C GLN A 65 0.52 -7.79 33.91
N ARG A 66 0.10 -6.59 34.32
CA ARG A 66 0.98 -5.63 35.00
C ARG A 66 1.45 -6.22 36.33
N ALA A 67 2.75 -6.08 36.62
CA ALA A 67 3.43 -6.64 37.80
C ALA A 67 2.90 -6.16 39.17
N GLU A 68 1.99 -5.18 39.21
CA GLU A 68 1.37 -4.68 40.44
C GLU A 68 0.14 -5.51 40.88
N PHE A 69 -0.39 -6.38 40.02
CA PHE A 69 -1.48 -7.29 40.40
C PHE A 69 -0.91 -8.55 41.07
N HIS A 70 -1.40 -8.82 42.29
CA HIS A 70 -1.09 -10.05 43.03
C HIS A 70 -1.43 -11.29 42.17
N PRO A 71 -0.73 -12.42 42.34
CA PRO A 71 -1.03 -13.66 41.63
C PRO A 71 -2.47 -14.08 41.96
N GLY A 72 -3.41 -13.80 41.04
CA GLY A 72 -4.86 -13.97 41.25
C GLY A 72 -5.73 -12.76 40.88
N GLY A 73 -5.15 -11.58 40.65
CA GLY A 73 -5.87 -10.47 40.01
C GLY A 73 -6.12 -10.85 38.55
N GLY A 74 -7.35 -11.22 38.20
CA GLY A 74 -7.67 -11.86 36.91
C GLY A 74 -7.21 -11.11 35.66
N VAL A 75 -7.13 -11.85 34.55
CA VAL A 75 -6.78 -11.35 33.20
C VAL A 75 -7.67 -10.15 32.84
N PRO A 76 -7.13 -9.07 32.23
CA PRO A 76 -7.96 -7.96 31.77
C PRO A 76 -9.10 -8.46 30.86
N GLN A 77 -10.32 -7.97 31.06
CA GLN A 77 -11.46 -8.33 30.22
C GLN A 77 -11.19 -7.92 28.77
N LEU A 78 -10.98 -8.93 27.91
CA LEU A 78 -10.77 -8.79 26.48
C LEU A 78 -11.94 -9.48 25.77
N TYR A 79 -12.77 -8.69 25.10
CA TYR A 79 -13.93 -9.21 24.37
C TYR A 79 -13.57 -9.65 22.95
N ALA A 80 -12.70 -8.88 22.29
CA ALA A 80 -12.23 -9.15 20.94
C ALA A 80 -10.79 -8.67 20.77
N ALA A 81 -10.06 -9.33 19.87
CA ALA A 81 -8.75 -8.90 19.43
C ALA A 81 -8.69 -9.00 17.91
N SER A 82 -8.23 -7.93 17.26
CA SER A 82 -7.97 -7.90 15.83
C SER A 82 -6.49 -7.59 15.60
N LEU A 83 -5.90 -8.27 14.62
CA LEU A 83 -4.52 -8.05 14.19
C LEU A 83 -4.56 -7.62 12.72
N VAL A 84 -4.08 -6.42 12.45
CA VAL A 84 -3.93 -5.90 11.09
C VAL A 84 -2.46 -5.96 10.73
N LEU A 85 -2.12 -6.81 9.75
CA LEU A 85 -0.76 -6.95 9.26
C LEU A 85 -0.60 -6.13 7.99
N GLU A 86 0.02 -4.95 8.13
CA GLU A 86 0.38 -4.12 6.98
C GLU A 86 1.76 -4.52 6.45
N SER A 87 1.78 -5.35 5.41
CA SER A 87 3.01 -5.68 4.70
C SER A 87 3.28 -4.65 3.61
N GLN A 88 4.36 -3.87 3.73
CA GLN A 88 4.74 -2.90 2.69
C GLN A 88 5.33 -3.55 1.41
N LEU A 89 5.76 -4.81 1.45
CA LEU A 89 6.56 -5.42 0.37
C LEU A 89 5.86 -6.34 -0.68
N PRO A 90 4.61 -6.81 -0.57
CA PRO A 90 4.03 -7.63 -1.64
C PRO A 90 3.34 -6.80 -2.73
N LEU A 91 2.77 -5.63 -2.41
CA LEU A 91 2.03 -4.83 -3.38
C LEU A 91 2.94 -4.12 -4.37
N LEU A 92 4.00 -3.45 -3.89
CA LEU A 92 4.99 -2.84 -4.78
C LEU A 92 5.71 -3.89 -5.63
N LYS A 93 6.03 -5.07 -5.07
CA LYS A 93 6.59 -6.18 -5.83
C LYS A 93 5.65 -6.66 -6.94
N ARG A 94 4.34 -6.75 -6.67
CA ARG A 94 3.32 -7.07 -7.67
C ARG A 94 3.19 -5.97 -8.72
N VAL A 95 3.22 -4.70 -8.33
CA VAL A 95 3.19 -3.55 -9.26
C VAL A 95 4.41 -3.57 -10.15
N ILE A 96 5.63 -3.68 -9.61
CA ILE A 96 6.88 -3.77 -10.37
C ILE A 96 6.84 -4.95 -11.35
N TRP A 97 6.29 -6.09 -10.92
CA TRP A 97 6.13 -7.26 -11.77
C TRP A 97 5.22 -7.00 -12.99
N TYR A 98 4.05 -6.39 -12.77
CA TYR A 98 3.17 -5.99 -13.88
C TYR A 98 3.81 -4.89 -14.75
N TRP A 99 4.50 -3.92 -14.12
CA TRP A 99 5.12 -2.79 -14.80
C TRP A 99 6.26 -3.23 -15.72
N LYS A 100 6.99 -4.29 -15.37
CA LYS A 100 8.06 -4.85 -16.23
C LYS A 100 7.52 -5.27 -17.60
N SER A 101 6.32 -5.85 -17.66
CA SER A 101 5.70 -6.26 -18.93
C SER A 101 5.21 -5.05 -19.73
N THR A 102 4.60 -4.07 -19.07
CA THR A 102 4.12 -2.83 -19.71
C THR A 102 5.29 -2.01 -20.25
N LEU A 103 6.40 -1.89 -19.50
CA LEU A 103 7.60 -1.20 -19.95
C LEU A 103 8.21 -1.85 -21.19
N PHE A 104 8.27 -3.18 -21.23
CA PHE A 104 8.81 -3.89 -22.40
C PHE A 104 7.99 -3.62 -23.66
N VAL A 105 6.66 -3.72 -23.57
CA VAL A 105 5.77 -3.40 -24.69
C VAL A 105 5.88 -1.93 -25.09
N TRP A 106 5.94 -1.02 -24.10
CA TRP A 106 6.06 0.41 -24.35
C TRP A 106 7.36 0.77 -25.08
N LEU A 107 8.50 0.22 -24.65
CA LEU A 107 9.80 0.37 -25.30
C LEU A 107 9.79 -0.17 -26.73
N SER A 108 9.17 -1.32 -26.97
CA SER A 108 9.04 -1.87 -28.33
C SER A 108 8.19 -0.97 -29.23
N MET A 109 7.06 -0.47 -28.72
CA MET A 109 6.16 0.40 -29.49
C MET A 109 6.80 1.75 -29.80
N SER A 110 7.53 2.35 -28.86
CA SER A 110 8.22 3.62 -29.09
C SER A 110 9.37 3.46 -30.10
N LEU A 111 10.17 2.39 -30.01
CA LEU A 111 11.20 2.08 -31.00
C LEU A 111 10.61 1.91 -32.40
N PHE A 112 9.51 1.16 -32.52
CA PHE A 112 8.84 0.96 -33.81
C PHE A 112 8.31 2.26 -34.41
N LEU A 113 7.74 3.14 -33.59
CA LEU A 113 7.27 4.46 -34.04
C LEU A 113 8.41 5.36 -34.52
N VAL A 114 9.55 5.34 -33.82
CA VAL A 114 10.74 6.12 -34.23
C VAL A 114 11.27 5.62 -35.58
N GLU A 115 11.38 4.30 -35.76
CA GLU A 115 11.78 3.69 -37.04
C GLU A 115 10.78 4.00 -38.18
N LEU A 116 9.48 3.96 -37.90
CA LEU A 116 8.46 4.29 -38.90
C LEU A 116 8.53 5.76 -39.32
N VAL A 117 8.72 6.67 -38.36
CA VAL A 117 8.86 8.11 -38.62
C VAL A 117 10.16 8.41 -39.35
N SER A 118 11.27 7.77 -38.97
CA SER A 118 12.56 7.94 -39.65
C SER A 118 12.51 7.44 -41.09
N ALA A 119 11.90 6.28 -41.33
CA ALA A 119 11.66 5.75 -42.67
C ALA A 119 10.76 6.68 -43.50
N LEU A 120 9.66 7.20 -42.93
CA LEU A 120 8.81 8.19 -43.60
C LEU A 120 9.59 9.48 -43.92
N LEU A 121 10.37 10.02 -42.99
CA LEU A 121 11.21 11.20 -43.22
C LEU A 121 12.32 10.95 -44.24
N CYS A 122 12.81 9.72 -44.39
CA CYS A 122 13.82 9.36 -45.39
C CYS A 122 13.20 9.13 -46.78
N CYS A 123 12.00 8.55 -46.84
CA CYS A 123 11.29 8.30 -48.10
C CYS A 123 10.62 9.57 -48.67
N LYS A 124 10.20 10.53 -47.83
CA LYS A 124 9.61 11.81 -48.29
C LYS A 124 10.54 12.68 -49.17
N PRO A 125 11.83 12.88 -48.85
CA PRO A 125 12.77 13.59 -49.73
C PRO A 125 13.23 12.76 -50.93
N LEU A 126 12.97 11.45 -50.98
CA LEU A 126 13.26 10.61 -52.14
C LEU A 126 12.13 10.56 -53.18
N ILE A 127 10.87 10.77 -52.77
CA ILE A 127 9.70 10.72 -53.67
C ILE A 127 9.43 12.09 -54.35
N ILE A 128 9.93 13.21 -53.81
CA ILE A 128 9.75 14.56 -54.38
C ILE A 128 11.09 15.31 -54.52
N PRO A 129 12.01 14.88 -55.41
CA PRO A 129 12.83 15.87 -56.13
C PRO A 129 13.17 15.41 -57.56
N LYS A 130 12.20 14.93 -58.34
CA LYS A 130 12.49 14.51 -59.74
C LYS A 130 11.50 14.96 -60.81
N ILE A 131 10.73 16.02 -60.55
CA ILE A 131 9.82 16.61 -61.55
C ILE A 131 10.22 18.03 -61.99
N HIS A 132 11.32 18.60 -61.46
CA HIS A 132 11.72 19.98 -61.73
C HIS A 132 13.00 20.15 -62.57
N LEU A 133 13.40 19.14 -63.35
CA LEU A 133 14.56 19.24 -64.25
C LEU A 133 14.30 18.63 -65.64
N MET A 134 13.16 18.94 -66.24
CA MET A 134 12.89 18.64 -67.65
C MET A 134 11.97 19.72 -68.24
N GLY A 135 12.45 20.95 -68.24
CA GLY A 135 11.69 22.13 -68.70
C GLY A 135 12.61 23.28 -69.07
N SER A 136 13.66 23.01 -69.85
CA SER A 136 14.42 24.06 -70.53
C SER A 136 14.65 23.63 -71.98
N PRO A 137 13.86 24.10 -72.95
CA PRO A 137 14.22 23.97 -74.35
C PRO A 137 15.24 25.06 -74.69
N SER A 138 16.49 24.64 -74.89
CA SER A 138 17.42 25.37 -75.74
C SER A 138 16.98 25.13 -77.18
N HIS A 139 16.29 26.11 -77.79
CA HIS A 139 16.18 26.18 -79.25
C HIS A 139 17.08 27.29 -79.77
N ARG A 140 17.85 26.88 -80.77
CA ARG A 140 18.95 27.54 -81.46
C ARG A 140 18.37 28.19 -82.72
N SER A 141 18.57 29.49 -82.90
CA SER A 141 18.65 30.22 -84.19
C SER A 141 18.87 31.71 -83.94
#